data_AF-A0A1E4JK32-F1
#
_entry.id   AF-A0A1E4JK32-F1
#
_cell.length_a   1.000
_cell.length_b   1.000
_cell.length_c   1.000
_cell.angle_alpha   90.00
_cell.angle_beta   90.00
_cell.angle_gamma   90.00
#
_symmetry.space_group_name_H-M   'P 1'
#
loop_
_entity.id
_entity.type
_entity.pdbx_description
1 polymer ?
#
loop_
_entity_poly.entity_id
_entity_poly.type
_entity_poly.pdbx_seq_one_letter_code
_entity_poly.pdbx_strand_id
1 'polypeptide(L)'
;MKRLAFLFLLLAGCDQGGAADGYRFGQKEFERTQPAITIVTHPTIADLRAKAPKAAQQPEDRQLMAWSIIRPDGCEVHVVDPARSYQPQWIGHEVAHCVWGRWHP
;
A
#
# COMPACT_ATOMS: atom_id res chain seq x y z
N MET A 1 42.35 37.41 3.35
CA MET A 1 40.98 37.64 2.85
C MET A 1 40.48 36.31 2.30
N LYS A 2 39.77 35.52 3.11
CA LYS A 2 38.31 35.36 3.13
C LYS A 2 37.71 34.87 1.80
N ARG A 3 37.40 33.57 1.80
CA ARG A 3 36.15 32.94 1.32
C ARG A 3 35.96 32.84 -0.19
N LEU A 4 36.43 31.75 -0.79
CA LEU A 4 35.68 31.13 -1.89
C LEU A 4 34.61 30.23 -1.29
N ALA A 5 33.38 30.51 -1.71
CA ALA A 5 32.15 29.99 -1.15
C ALA A 5 31.99 28.49 -1.41
N PHE A 6 31.87 27.73 -0.33
CA PHE A 6 31.17 26.45 -0.29
C PHE A 6 29.70 26.70 -0.67
N LEU A 7 29.29 26.34 -1.88
CA LEU A 7 27.89 26.33 -2.27
C LEU A 7 27.57 25.09 -3.14
N PHE A 8 27.83 23.90 -2.60
CA PHE A 8 27.17 22.66 -3.03
C PHE A 8 26.21 22.24 -1.91
N LEU A 9 25.12 23.01 -1.81
CA LEU A 9 23.98 22.76 -0.94
C LEU A 9 23.02 21.78 -1.64
N LEU A 10 22.67 20.71 -0.93
CA LEU A 10 21.31 20.13 -0.83
C LEU A 10 20.74 19.36 -2.04
N LEU A 11 21.35 18.23 -2.43
CA LEU A 11 20.65 17.20 -3.23
C LEU A 11 20.52 15.83 -2.53
N ALA A 12 20.98 15.69 -1.29
CA ALA A 12 20.89 14.43 -0.53
C ALA A 12 19.63 14.35 0.35
N GLY A 13 18.45 14.60 -0.23
CA GLY A 13 17.20 14.69 0.55
C GLY A 13 15.95 14.26 -0.19
N CYS A 14 15.98 13.11 -0.87
CA CYS A 14 14.78 12.44 -1.36
C CYS A 14 14.85 10.93 -1.08
N ASP A 15 15.27 10.56 0.13
CA ASP A 15 14.91 9.23 0.64
C ASP A 15 13.47 9.34 1.16
N GLN A 16 12.50 9.23 0.24
CA GLN A 16 11.12 8.96 0.65
C GLN A 16 11.14 7.56 1.26
N GLY A 17 11.31 7.51 2.58
CA GLY A 17 11.45 6.28 3.34
C GLY A 17 10.39 5.29 2.89
N GLY A 18 10.84 4.11 2.47
CA GLY A 18 9.95 3.04 2.05
C GLY A 18 9.03 2.62 3.20
N ALA A 19 7.86 2.11 2.86
CA ALA A 19 7.01 1.42 3.80
C ALA A 19 7.71 0.14 4.31
N ALA A 20 7.26 -0.39 5.45
CA ALA A 20 7.82 -1.59 6.07
C ALA A 20 7.69 -2.86 5.18
N ASP A 21 6.83 -2.81 4.18
CA ASP A 21 6.62 -3.83 3.14
C ASP A 21 7.47 -3.61 1.87
N GLY A 22 8.31 -2.57 1.84
CA GLY A 22 9.19 -2.25 0.73
C GLY A 22 8.56 -1.41 -0.39
N TYR A 23 7.29 -0.97 -0.25
CA TYR A 23 6.70 -0.04 -1.21
C TYR A 23 7.21 1.39 -1.03
N ARG A 24 7.34 2.11 -2.14
CA ARG A 24 7.68 3.53 -2.15
C ARG A 24 6.41 4.35 -2.29
N PHE A 25 6.20 5.30 -1.39
CA PHE A 25 5.01 6.14 -1.46
C PHE A 25 5.00 7.00 -2.74
N GLY A 26 3.82 7.05 -3.36
CA GLY A 26 3.49 7.92 -4.47
C GLY A 26 2.73 9.18 -4.02
N GLN A 27 2.08 9.85 -4.96
CA GLN A 27 1.13 10.91 -4.64
C GLN A 27 -0.21 10.31 -4.20
N LYS A 28 -0.85 10.93 -3.21
CA LYS A 28 -2.22 10.56 -2.82
C LYS A 28 -3.17 10.92 -3.97
N GLU A 29 -4.10 10.03 -4.31
CA GLU A 29 -5.14 10.34 -5.31
C GLU A 29 -6.30 11.14 -4.68
N PHE A 30 -6.54 10.91 -3.39
CA PHE A 30 -7.57 11.57 -2.59
C PHE A 30 -7.23 11.50 -1.10
N GLU A 31 -8.09 12.06 -0.25
CA GLU A 31 -8.00 11.90 1.21
C GLU A 31 -9.40 11.71 1.80
N ARG A 32 -9.64 10.53 2.39
CA ARG A 32 -10.90 10.19 3.06
C ARG A 32 -10.68 10.03 4.56
N THR A 33 -11.24 10.93 5.35
CA THR A 33 -11.14 10.85 6.82
C THR A 33 -12.11 9.83 7.43
N GLN A 34 -13.12 9.41 6.67
CA GLN A 34 -14.15 8.45 7.08
C GLN A 34 -14.49 7.48 5.92
N PRO A 35 -13.55 6.63 5.48
CA PRO A 35 -13.82 5.69 4.39
C PRO A 35 -14.82 4.61 4.83
N ALA A 36 -15.80 4.29 3.97
CA ALA A 36 -16.58 3.07 4.13
C ALA A 36 -15.73 1.87 3.68
N ILE A 37 -15.37 0.99 4.63
CA ILE A 37 -14.49 -0.16 4.38
C ILE A 37 -15.27 -1.45 4.60
N THR A 38 -15.27 -2.30 3.58
CA THR A 38 -15.74 -3.69 3.71
C THR A 38 -14.54 -4.63 3.77
N ILE A 39 -14.45 -5.46 4.81
CA ILE A 39 -13.42 -6.49 4.92
C ILE A 39 -13.97 -7.81 4.41
N VAL A 40 -13.29 -8.40 3.41
CA VAL A 40 -13.60 -9.71 2.85
C VAL A 40 -12.51 -10.69 3.27
N THR A 41 -12.88 -11.73 4.00
CA THR A 41 -11.94 -12.73 4.49
C THR A 41 -11.92 -13.98 3.61
N HIS A 42 -10.72 -14.50 3.40
CA HIS A 42 -10.45 -15.73 2.64
C HIS A 42 -9.88 -16.80 3.57
N PRO A 43 -10.32 -18.07 3.48
CA PRO A 43 -9.87 -19.11 4.41
C PRO A 43 -8.38 -19.46 4.28
N THR A 44 -7.77 -19.22 3.10
CA THR A 44 -6.35 -19.51 2.83
C THR A 44 -5.76 -18.47 1.88
N ILE A 45 -4.43 -18.38 1.84
CA ILE A 45 -3.72 -17.52 0.88
C ILE A 45 -3.95 -17.96 -0.58
N ALA A 46 -4.13 -19.25 -0.82
CA ALA A 46 -4.45 -19.77 -2.15
C ALA A 46 -5.83 -19.30 -2.61
N ASP A 47 -6.84 -19.30 -1.72
CA ASP A 47 -8.17 -18.79 -2.03
C ASP A 47 -8.16 -17.28 -2.32
N LEU A 48 -7.42 -16.51 -1.53
CA LEU A 48 -7.23 -15.08 -1.74
C LEU A 48 -6.62 -14.79 -3.11
N ARG A 49 -5.56 -15.50 -3.47
CA ARG A 49 -4.85 -15.33 -4.75
C ARG A 49 -5.69 -15.78 -5.94
N ALA A 50 -6.47 -16.86 -5.78
CA ALA A 50 -7.35 -17.35 -6.83
C ALA A 50 -8.50 -16.37 -7.16
N LYS A 51 -8.94 -15.58 -6.18
CA LYS A 51 -10.00 -14.57 -6.35
C LYS A 51 -9.48 -13.17 -6.69
N ALA A 52 -8.17 -12.97 -6.72
CA ALA A 52 -7.57 -11.68 -7.02
C ALA A 52 -7.88 -11.23 -8.46
N PRO A 53 -8.34 -9.99 -8.67
CA PRO A 53 -8.50 -9.46 -10.02
C PRO A 53 -7.13 -9.34 -10.70
N LYS A 54 -7.10 -9.37 -12.04
CA LYS A 54 -5.85 -9.20 -12.81
C LYS A 54 -5.07 -7.95 -12.42
N ALA A 55 -5.76 -6.87 -12.07
CA ALA A 55 -5.15 -5.61 -11.66
C ALA A 55 -4.42 -5.68 -10.30
N ALA A 56 -4.71 -6.67 -9.46
CA ALA A 56 -4.03 -6.90 -8.18
C ALA A 56 -2.88 -7.91 -8.28
N GLN A 57 -2.67 -8.52 -9.45
CA GLN A 57 -1.59 -9.49 -9.64
C GLN A 57 -0.25 -8.76 -9.67
N GLN A 58 0.67 -9.18 -8.81
CA GLN A 58 2.02 -8.64 -8.73
C GLN A 58 2.92 -9.34 -9.77
N PRO A 59 4.06 -8.73 -10.16
CA PRO A 59 5.11 -9.42 -10.91
C PRO A 59 5.58 -10.68 -10.16
N GLU A 60 6.15 -11.65 -10.90
CA GLU A 60 6.46 -13.00 -10.37
C GLU A 60 7.35 -13.03 -9.12
N ASP A 61 8.12 -11.96 -8.87
CA ASP A 61 9.03 -11.84 -7.73
C ASP A 61 8.35 -11.38 -6.42
N ARG A 62 7.09 -10.96 -6.48
CA ARG A 62 6.33 -10.49 -5.30
C ARG A 62 5.11 -11.36 -5.03
N GLN A 63 4.97 -11.75 -3.77
CA GLN A 63 3.82 -12.51 -3.32
C GLN A 63 2.64 -11.60 -3.00
N LEU A 64 1.48 -11.89 -3.58
CA LEU A 64 0.23 -11.22 -3.21
C LEU A 64 -0.24 -11.69 -1.82
N MET A 65 -0.33 -10.76 -0.87
CA MET A 65 -0.65 -11.04 0.54
C MET A 65 -2.03 -10.51 0.96
N ALA A 66 -2.48 -9.42 0.35
CA ALA A 66 -3.80 -8.82 0.46
C ALA A 66 -4.05 -8.03 -0.83
N TRP A 67 -5.27 -7.55 -1.05
CA TRP A 67 -5.59 -6.61 -2.14
C TRP A 67 -6.86 -5.83 -1.84
N SER A 68 -7.03 -4.68 -2.47
CA SER A 68 -8.22 -3.84 -2.31
C SER A 68 -8.86 -3.44 -3.64
N ILE A 69 -10.17 -3.16 -3.58
CA ILE A 69 -10.91 -2.51 -4.66
C ILE A 69 -11.34 -1.14 -4.16
N ILE A 70 -10.78 -0.09 -4.77
CA ILE A 70 -11.15 1.30 -4.49
C ILE A 70 -12.40 1.64 -5.31
N ARG A 71 -13.45 2.14 -4.66
CA ARG A 71 -14.69 2.64 -5.28
C ARG A 71 -14.92 4.11 -4.92
N PRO A 72 -15.76 4.86 -5.67
CA PRO A 72 -16.04 6.27 -5.35
C PRO A 72 -16.57 6.51 -3.93
N ASP A 73 -17.36 5.57 -3.41
CA ASP A 73 -18.09 5.63 -2.14
C ASP A 73 -17.47 4.79 -1.01
N GLY A 74 -16.42 4.01 -1.30
CA GLY A 74 -15.79 3.15 -0.29
C GLY A 74 -14.65 2.31 -0.85
N CYS A 75 -14.34 1.23 -0.16
CA CYS A 75 -13.42 0.20 -0.63
C CYS A 75 -13.78 -1.19 -0.10
N GLU A 76 -13.32 -2.22 -0.80
CA GLU A 76 -13.22 -3.57 -0.27
C GLU A 76 -11.75 -3.92 -0.02
N VAL A 77 -11.47 -4.58 1.10
CA VAL A 77 -10.14 -5.07 1.47
C VAL A 77 -10.23 -6.58 1.64
N HIS A 78 -9.45 -7.30 0.83
CA HIS A 78 -9.42 -8.76 0.77
C HIS A 78 -8.18 -9.28 1.48
N VAL A 79 -8.40 -10.10 2.50
CA VAL A 79 -7.34 -10.60 3.40
C VAL A 79 -7.55 -12.08 3.70
N VAL A 80 -6.50 -12.78 4.09
CA VAL A 80 -6.66 -14.10 4.71
C VAL A 80 -7.32 -13.92 6.07
N ASP A 81 -8.19 -14.84 6.45
CA ASP A 81 -8.84 -14.88 7.76
C ASP A 81 -7.82 -14.64 8.88
N PRO A 82 -7.91 -13.50 9.61
CA PRO A 82 -6.93 -13.13 10.64
C PRO A 82 -6.85 -14.13 11.79
N ALA A 83 -7.91 -14.91 12.04
CA ALA A 83 -7.89 -15.97 13.04
C ALA A 83 -7.02 -17.17 12.62
N ARG A 84 -6.73 -17.31 11.32
CA ARG A 84 -5.88 -18.37 10.75
C ARG A 84 -4.47 -17.88 10.45
N SER A 85 -4.34 -16.65 9.96
CA SER A 85 -3.05 -16.03 9.63
C SER A 85 -3.12 -14.54 9.94
N TYR A 86 -2.61 -14.16 11.11
CA TYR A 86 -2.60 -12.77 11.54
C TYR A 86 -1.43 -12.01 10.88
N GLN A 87 -1.74 -11.15 9.91
CA GLN A 87 -0.77 -10.37 9.15
C GLN A 87 -1.21 -8.89 9.04
N PRO A 88 -1.28 -8.16 10.16
CA PRO A 88 -1.89 -6.83 10.23
C PRO A 88 -1.20 -5.80 9.34
N GLN A 89 0.08 -5.99 9.00
CA GLN A 89 0.82 -5.09 8.12
C GLN A 89 0.22 -5.04 6.71
N TRP A 90 -0.23 -6.18 6.16
CA TRP A 90 -0.88 -6.21 4.85
C TRP A 90 -2.30 -5.66 4.91
N ILE A 91 -2.99 -5.87 6.03
CA ILE A 91 -4.33 -5.27 6.24
C ILE A 91 -4.21 -3.74 6.30
N GLY A 92 -3.25 -3.22 7.06
CA GLY A 92 -2.99 -1.79 7.18
C GLY A 92 -2.60 -1.15 5.85
N HIS A 93 -1.77 -1.85 5.06
CA HIS A 93 -1.43 -1.46 3.69
C HIS A 93 -2.67 -1.27 2.82
N GLU A 94 -3.56 -2.27 2.76
CA GLU A 94 -4.78 -2.16 1.95
C GLU A 94 -5.77 -1.11 2.48
N VAL A 95 -5.86 -0.95 3.80
CA VAL A 95 -6.67 0.13 4.40
C VAL A 95 -6.11 1.50 4.05
N ALA A 96 -4.79 1.67 3.93
CA ALA A 96 -4.19 2.93 3.49
C ALA A 96 -4.65 3.30 2.08
N HIS A 97 -4.82 2.33 1.19
CA HIS A 97 -5.40 2.56 -0.14
C HIS A 97 -6.85 3.08 -0.10
N CYS A 98 -7.63 2.66 0.90
CA CYS A 98 -8.98 3.17 1.10
C CYS A 98 -9.02 4.65 1.53
N VAL A 99 -7.93 5.14 2.14
CA VAL A 99 -7.81 6.52 2.64
C VAL A 99 -7.22 7.43 1.57
N TRP A 100 -6.20 6.95 0.83
CA TRP A 100 -5.35 7.78 -0.02
C TRP A 100 -5.27 7.37 -1.49
N GLY A 101 -6.01 6.34 -1.91
CA GLY A 101 -6.00 5.82 -3.27
C GLY A 101 -4.75 4.99 -3.57
N ARG A 102 -4.31 4.95 -4.83
CA ARG A 102 -3.08 4.27 -5.27
C ARG A 102 -1.83 5.02 -4.80
N TRP A 103 -1.63 5.03 -3.49
CA TRP A 103 -0.59 5.78 -2.80
C TRP A 103 0.80 5.14 -2.87
N HIS A 104 0.95 4.09 -3.68
CA HIS A 104 2.23 3.59 -4.20
C HIS A 104 1.97 2.86 -5.53
N PRO A 105 2.98 2.77 -6.42
CA PRO A 105 2.90 2.00 -7.65
C PRO A 105 2.86 0.48 -7.41
#